data_AF-A0A061QVI3-F1
#
_entry.id   AF-A0A061QVI3-F1
#
_cell.length_a   1.000
_cell.length_b   1.000
_cell.length_c   1.000
_cell.angle_alpha   90.00
_cell.angle_beta   90.00
_cell.angle_gamma   90.00
#
_symmetry.space_group_name_H-M   'P 1'
#
loop_
_entity.id
_entity.type
_entity.pdbx_description
1 polymer ?
#
loop_
_entity_poly.entity_id
_entity_poly.type
_entity_poly.pdbx_seq_one_letter_code
_entity_poly.pdbx_strand_id
1 'polypeptide(L)'
;MVDVVWIVLLSVILGITLSLIILFGQDSAPATCIGQLYYVLVGIPRQSSMFCLQKLFGDRAVKCCSDSYQWLCYESNPVLQIFYTGLLGGGYWLYCQSVFPLVPGPLIPAIHKYTGSMHVIACFALMCICSVSDPGIVTEGNAEQLCELYKYGQDGQV
;
A
#
# COMPACT_ATOMS: atom_id res chain seq x y z
N MET A 1 -7.95 -16.72 -27.40
CA MET A 1 -8.70 -16.41 -26.16
C MET A 1 -8.10 -17.09 -24.95
N VAL A 2 -7.81 -18.40 -25.02
CA VAL A 2 -7.20 -19.17 -23.91
C VAL A 2 -5.87 -18.56 -23.44
N ASP A 3 -5.00 -18.11 -24.35
CA ASP A 3 -3.70 -17.53 -24.00
C ASP A 3 -3.82 -16.19 -23.24
N VAL A 4 -4.78 -15.34 -23.63
CA VAL A 4 -5.03 -14.06 -22.95
C VAL A 4 -5.55 -14.29 -21.53
N VAL A 5 -6.42 -15.28 -21.34
CA VAL A 5 -6.94 -15.64 -20.02
C VAL A 5 -5.79 -16.12 -19.12
N TRP A 6 -4.90 -16.98 -19.60
CA TRP A 6 -3.74 -17.42 -18.82
C TRP A 6 -2.79 -16.28 -18.46
N ILE A 7 -2.53 -15.37 -19.38
CA ILE A 7 -1.70 -14.18 -19.12
C ILE A 7 -2.32 -13.32 -18.01
N VAL A 8 -3.63 -13.07 -18.09
CA VAL A 8 -4.36 -12.29 -17.07
C VAL A 8 -4.29 -13.00 -15.71
N LEU A 9 -4.60 -14.30 -15.66
CA LEU A 9 -4.55 -15.07 -14.42
C LEU A 9 -3.16 -15.08 -13.79
N LEU A 10 -2.12 -15.32 -14.58
CA LEU A 10 -0.73 -15.30 -14.11
C LEU A 10 -0.34 -13.91 -13.60
N SER A 11 -0.76 -12.83 -14.27
CA SER A 11 -0.47 -11.47 -13.82
C SER A 11 -1.15 -11.11 -12.49
N VAL A 12 -2.39 -11.57 -12.28
CA VAL A 12 -3.12 -11.37 -11.03
C VAL A 12 -2.48 -12.16 -9.90
N ILE A 13 -2.15 -13.44 -10.12
CA ILE A 13 -1.48 -14.29 -9.13
C ILE A 13 -0.13 -13.69 -8.74
N LEU A 14 0.65 -13.24 -9.73
CA LEU A 14 1.93 -12.59 -9.50
C LEU A 14 1.77 -11.30 -8.69
N GLY A 15 0.80 -10.46 -9.05
CA GLY A 15 0.52 -9.21 -8.33
C GLY A 15 0.12 -9.43 -6.88
N ILE A 16 -0.76 -10.41 -6.62
CA ILE A 16 -1.14 -10.80 -5.25
C ILE A 16 0.09 -11.31 -4.49
N THR A 17 0.85 -12.22 -5.09
CA THR A 17 2.04 -12.81 -4.44
C THR A 17 3.07 -11.73 -4.09
N LEU A 18 3.36 -10.82 -5.01
CA LEU A 18 4.26 -9.69 -4.76
C LEU A 18 3.73 -8.78 -3.65
N SER A 19 2.43 -8.48 -3.64
CA SER A 19 1.82 -7.66 -2.61
C SER A 19 1.97 -8.32 -1.23
N LEU A 20 1.72 -9.63 -1.13
CA LEU A 20 1.92 -10.38 0.11
C LEU A 20 3.37 -10.36 0.57
N ILE A 21 4.33 -10.52 -0.35
CA ILE A 21 5.76 -10.47 -0.02
C ILE A 21 6.16 -9.08 0.49
N ILE A 22 5.70 -8.00 -0.15
CA ILE A 22 6.05 -6.63 0.26
C ILE A 22 5.40 -6.28 1.61
N LEU A 23 4.15 -6.67 1.81
CA LEU A 23 3.35 -6.26 2.97
C LEU A 23 3.67 -7.07 4.23
N PHE A 24 3.90 -8.38 4.08
CA PHE A 24 4.20 -9.27 5.22
C PHE A 24 5.67 -9.66 5.33
N GLY A 25 6.49 -9.38 4.31
CA GLY A 25 7.90 -9.77 4.30
C GLY A 25 8.75 -9.01 5.31
N GLN A 26 8.36 -7.79 5.70
CA GLN A 26 9.09 -7.00 6.70
C GLN A 26 9.03 -7.63 8.10
N ASP A 27 7.88 -8.20 8.48
CA ASP A 27 7.66 -8.79 9.82
C ASP A 27 7.90 -10.31 9.84
N SER A 28 8.16 -10.92 8.68
CA SER A 28 8.43 -12.35 8.56
C SER A 28 9.82 -12.71 9.10
N ALA A 29 9.90 -13.81 9.84
CA ALA A 29 11.19 -14.32 10.33
C ALA A 29 12.16 -14.57 9.15
N PRO A 30 13.45 -14.20 9.28
CA PRO A 30 14.42 -14.22 8.17
C PRO A 30 14.69 -15.62 7.62
N ALA A 31 14.35 -16.68 8.36
CA ALA A 31 14.47 -18.08 7.92
C ALA A 31 13.31 -18.54 7.02
N THR A 32 12.24 -17.75 6.88
CA THR A 32 11.10 -18.09 6.02
C THR A 32 11.37 -17.74 4.56
N CYS A 33 10.77 -18.49 3.64
CA CYS A 33 10.88 -18.23 2.19
C CYS A 33 10.43 -16.81 1.83
N ILE A 34 9.37 -16.30 2.48
CA ILE A 34 8.84 -14.95 2.27
C ILE A 34 9.85 -13.90 2.76
N GLY A 35 10.42 -14.06 3.96
CA GLY A 35 11.42 -13.15 4.49
C GLY A 35 12.69 -13.09 3.64
N GLN A 36 13.15 -14.23 3.12
CA GLN A 36 14.29 -14.29 2.20
C GLN A 36 14.01 -13.59 0.87
N LEU A 37 12.84 -13.83 0.27
CA LEU A 37 12.42 -13.16 -0.97
C LEU A 37 12.29 -11.66 -0.76
N TYR A 38 11.69 -11.23 0.34
CA TYR A 38 11.62 -9.81 0.71
C TYR A 38 13.01 -9.18 0.88
N TYR A 39 13.92 -9.86 1.57
CA TYR A 39 15.28 -9.35 1.75
C TYR A 39 16.01 -9.17 0.41
N VAL A 40 15.86 -10.11 -0.52
CA VAL A 40 16.46 -10.01 -1.86
C VAL A 40 15.80 -8.91 -2.69
N LEU A 41 14.47 -8.83 -2.70
CA LEU A 41 13.72 -7.90 -3.54
C LEU A 41 13.76 -6.45 -3.04
N VAL A 42 13.70 -6.23 -1.73
CA VAL A 42 13.54 -4.90 -1.12
C VAL A 42 14.72 -4.56 -0.22
N GLY A 43 15.18 -5.51 0.60
CA GLY A 43 16.25 -5.30 1.58
C GLY A 43 17.60 -4.91 0.95
N ILE A 44 18.12 -5.75 0.03
CA ILE A 44 19.42 -5.54 -0.60
C ILE A 44 19.46 -4.23 -1.41
N PRO A 45 18.47 -3.92 -2.27
CA PRO A 45 18.46 -2.64 -2.99
C PRO A 45 18.39 -1.43 -2.05
N ARG A 46 17.60 -1.50 -0.97
CA ARG A 46 17.51 -0.43 0.03
C ARG A 46 18.86 -0.22 0.74
N GLN A 47 19.50 -1.29 1.19
CA GLN A 47 20.77 -1.19 1.91
C GLN A 47 21.89 -0.68 0.99
N SER A 48 21.94 -1.17 -0.25
CA SER A 48 22.94 -0.77 -1.23
C SER A 48 22.79 0.70 -1.64
N SER A 49 21.56 1.16 -1.86
CA SER A 49 21.29 2.57 -2.20
C SER A 49 21.63 3.51 -1.06
N MET A 50 21.27 3.18 0.19
CA MET A 50 21.64 3.99 1.35
C MET A 50 23.16 4.04 1.57
N PHE A 51 23.86 2.92 1.37
CA PHE A 51 25.33 2.88 1.44
C PHE A 51 25.98 3.74 0.35
N CYS A 52 25.48 3.68 -0.88
CA CYS A 52 25.94 4.54 -1.97
C CYS A 52 25.68 6.02 -1.67
N LEU A 53 24.50 6.36 -1.16
CA LEU A 53 24.14 7.72 -0.79
C LEU A 53 25.06 8.26 0.32
N GLN A 54 25.36 7.43 1.32
CA GLN A 54 26.30 7.77 2.39
C GLN A 54 27.70 8.08 1.84
N LYS A 55 28.19 7.26 0.91
CA LYS A 55 29.51 7.48 0.29
C LYS A 55 29.60 8.73 -0.56
N LEU A 56 28.53 9.10 -1.25
CA LEU A 56 28.52 10.23 -2.19
C LEU A 56 28.21 11.57 -1.51
N PHE A 57 27.27 11.58 -0.57
CA PHE A 57 26.70 12.81 0.01
C PHE A 57 26.80 12.89 1.54
N GLY A 58 27.34 11.86 2.19
CA GLY A 58 27.55 11.80 3.63
C GLY A 58 26.27 11.53 4.44
N ASP A 59 26.42 11.53 5.76
CA ASP A 59 25.38 11.08 6.69
C ASP A 59 24.15 11.99 6.73
N ARG A 60 24.30 13.28 6.42
CA ARG A 60 23.18 14.22 6.36
C ARG A 60 22.17 13.85 5.27
N ALA A 61 22.66 13.39 4.11
CA ALA A 61 21.80 12.98 3.01
C ALA A 61 21.05 11.69 3.34
N VAL A 62 21.72 10.73 3.98
CA VAL A 62 21.08 9.49 4.46
C VAL A 62 19.99 9.79 5.46
N LYS A 63 20.26 10.67 6.44
CA LYS A 63 19.25 11.08 7.42
C LYS A 63 18.06 11.74 6.75
N CYS A 64 18.29 12.73 5.89
CA CYS A 64 17.20 13.40 5.15
C CYS A 64 16.37 12.42 4.31
N CYS A 65 17.02 11.46 3.65
CA CYS A 65 16.34 10.43 2.87
C CYS A 65 15.52 9.49 3.75
N SER A 66 16.06 9.08 4.90
CA SER A 66 15.34 8.26 5.87
C SER A 66 14.15 9.00 6.49
N ASP A 67 14.31 10.27 6.85
CA ASP A 67 13.25 11.11 7.40
C ASP A 67 12.15 11.34 6.35
N SER A 68 12.54 11.60 5.10
CA SER A 68 11.59 11.76 3.98
C SER A 68 10.85 10.46 3.69
N TYR A 69 11.53 9.32 3.74
CA TYR A 69 10.92 8.00 3.56
C TYR A 69 9.92 7.69 4.68
N GLN A 70 10.28 7.99 5.93
CA GLN A 70 9.37 7.84 7.07
C GLN A 70 8.11 8.69 6.88
N TRP A 71 8.28 9.96 6.54
CA TRP A 71 7.19 10.90 6.33
C TRP A 71 6.29 10.54 5.13
N LEU A 72 6.87 10.01 4.05
CA LEU A 72 6.11 9.60 2.87
C LEU A 72 5.39 8.27 3.06
N CYS A 73 6.00 7.29 3.73
CA CYS A 73 5.50 5.91 3.74
C CYS A 73 4.75 5.53 5.02
N TYR A 74 5.02 6.17 6.15
CA TYR A 74 4.50 5.74 7.46
C TYR A 74 3.71 6.82 8.19
N GLU A 75 3.74 8.06 7.73
CA GLU A 75 2.96 9.16 8.32
C GLU A 75 1.79 9.59 7.42
N SER A 76 0.76 10.14 8.06
CA SER A 76 -0.39 10.74 7.37
C SER A 76 0.03 11.99 6.62
N ASN A 77 0.20 11.86 5.30
CA ASN A 77 0.71 12.93 4.46
C ASN A 77 -0.38 13.55 3.56
N PRO A 78 -0.70 14.85 3.73
CA PRO A 78 -1.72 15.52 2.92
C PRO A 78 -1.39 15.55 1.43
N VAL A 79 -0.11 15.55 1.05
CA VAL A 79 0.31 15.54 -0.36
C VAL A 79 -0.11 14.23 -1.04
N LEU A 80 0.11 13.09 -0.37
CA LEU A 80 -0.34 11.79 -0.89
C LEU A 80 -1.85 11.69 -0.94
N GLN A 81 -2.56 12.19 0.08
CA GLN A 81 -4.03 12.19 0.09
C GLN A 81 -4.60 13.01 -1.08
N ILE A 82 -4.05 14.20 -1.35
CA ILE A 82 -4.43 15.03 -2.51
C ILE A 82 -4.14 14.30 -3.82
N PHE A 83 -2.97 13.67 -3.93
CA PHE A 83 -2.58 12.92 -5.12
C PHE A 83 -3.55 11.77 -5.41
N TYR A 84 -3.86 10.92 -4.41
CA TYR A 84 -4.81 9.83 -4.57
C TYR A 84 -6.24 10.32 -4.83
N THR A 85 -6.66 11.40 -4.18
CA THR A 85 -7.93 12.07 -4.46
C THR A 85 -8.01 12.53 -5.91
N GLY A 86 -6.93 13.14 -6.42
CA GLY A 86 -6.82 13.57 -7.81
C GLY A 86 -6.88 12.40 -8.80
N LEU A 87 -6.18 11.30 -8.52
CA LEU A 87 -6.23 10.09 -9.34
C LEU A 87 -7.62 9.47 -9.37
N LEU A 88 -8.27 9.32 -8.20
CA LEU A 88 -9.59 8.69 -8.11
C LEU A 88 -10.67 9.58 -8.73
N GLY A 89 -10.68 10.88 -8.39
CA GLY A 89 -11.62 11.86 -8.93
C GLY A 89 -11.41 12.10 -10.42
N GLY A 90 -10.16 12.31 -10.85
CA GLY A 90 -9.82 12.51 -12.26
C GLY A 90 -10.09 11.26 -13.10
N GLY A 91 -9.77 10.07 -12.59
CA GLY A 91 -10.08 8.80 -13.23
C GLY A 91 -11.59 8.58 -13.39
N TYR A 92 -12.37 8.90 -12.36
CA TYR A 92 -13.84 8.81 -12.45
C TYR A 92 -14.44 9.86 -13.40
N TRP A 93 -13.88 11.06 -13.44
CA TRP A 93 -14.29 12.09 -14.40
C TRP A 93 -14.04 11.62 -15.85
N LEU A 94 -12.85 11.09 -16.15
CA LEU A 94 -12.54 10.51 -17.46
C LEU A 94 -13.45 9.32 -17.79
N TYR A 95 -13.75 8.48 -16.80
CA TYR A 95 -14.68 7.36 -16.94
C TYR A 95 -16.11 7.86 -17.31
N CYS A 96 -16.59 8.92 -16.67
CA CYS A 96 -17.88 9.52 -16.98
C CYS A 96 -17.92 10.14 -18.39
N GLN A 97 -16.82 10.68 -18.90
CA GLN A 97 -16.77 11.28 -20.23
C GLN A 97 -16.62 10.24 -21.34
N SER A 98 -15.75 9.26 -21.14
CA SER A 98 -15.35 8.32 -22.20
C SER A 98 -16.11 7.00 -22.16
N VAL A 99 -16.39 6.47 -20.97
CA VAL A 99 -16.93 5.11 -20.80
C VAL A 99 -18.45 5.13 -20.59
N PHE A 100 -18.97 6.07 -19.81
CA PHE A 100 -20.41 6.18 -19.57
C PHE A 100 -21.29 6.33 -20.82
N PRO A 101 -20.90 7.07 -21.87
CA PRO A 101 -21.67 7.13 -23.10
C PRO A 101 -21.71 5.80 -23.87
N LEU A 102 -20.70 4.94 -23.67
CA LEU A 102 -20.62 3.61 -24.28
C LEU A 102 -21.45 2.55 -23.54
N VAL A 103 -22.01 2.90 -22.38
CA VAL A 103 -22.90 2.06 -21.59
C VAL A 103 -24.33 2.62 -21.68
N PRO A 104 -25.40 1.81 -21.82
CA PRO A 104 -25.36 0.37 -22.06
C PRO A 104 -24.86 0.04 -23.47
N GLY A 105 -24.02 -0.98 -23.55
CA GLY A 105 -23.55 -1.55 -24.81
C GLY A 105 -24.06 -2.98 -25.00
N PRO A 106 -23.80 -3.62 -26.15
CA PRO A 106 -24.23 -5.00 -26.42
C PRO A 106 -23.73 -6.03 -25.40
N LEU A 107 -22.60 -5.73 -24.74
CA LEU A 107 -21.95 -6.60 -23.76
C LEU A 107 -22.08 -6.09 -22.32
N ILE A 108 -22.51 -4.85 -22.10
CA ILE A 108 -22.46 -4.19 -20.79
C ILE A 108 -23.82 -3.57 -20.47
N PRO A 109 -24.60 -4.17 -19.54
CA PRO A 109 -25.90 -3.62 -19.14
C PRO A 109 -25.78 -2.28 -18.40
N ALA A 110 -26.86 -1.50 -18.41
CA ALA A 110 -26.89 -0.15 -17.84
C ALA A 110 -26.60 -0.11 -16.33
N ILE A 111 -26.79 -1.23 -15.62
CA ILE A 111 -26.50 -1.36 -14.19
C ILE A 111 -25.04 -1.05 -13.84
N HIS A 112 -24.11 -1.29 -14.77
CA HIS A 112 -22.69 -0.99 -14.56
C HIS A 112 -22.40 0.49 -14.32
N LYS A 113 -23.30 1.40 -14.76
CA LYS A 113 -23.15 2.83 -14.43
C LYS A 113 -23.31 3.11 -12.94
N TYR A 114 -24.31 2.47 -12.33
CA TYR A 114 -24.63 2.64 -10.93
C TYR A 114 -23.62 1.90 -10.05
N THR A 115 -23.31 0.63 -10.37
CA THR A 115 -22.35 -0.14 -9.58
C THR A 115 -20.93 0.45 -9.66
N GLY A 116 -20.51 0.93 -10.84
CA GLY A 116 -19.24 1.64 -11.00
C GLY A 116 -19.17 2.94 -10.17
N SER A 117 -20.24 3.73 -10.18
CA SER A 117 -20.31 4.96 -9.36
C SER A 117 -20.33 4.67 -7.86
N MET A 118 -21.10 3.67 -7.43
CA MET A 118 -21.13 3.22 -6.03
C MET A 118 -19.76 2.75 -5.57
N HIS A 119 -19.02 2.03 -6.41
CA HIS A 119 -17.66 1.59 -6.11
C HIS A 119 -16.73 2.77 -5.87
N VAL A 120 -16.75 3.79 -6.75
CA VAL A 120 -15.92 4.99 -6.58
C VAL A 120 -16.28 5.75 -5.29
N ILE A 121 -17.57 5.88 -4.97
CA ILE A 121 -18.01 6.50 -3.71
C ILE A 121 -17.48 5.73 -2.50
N ALA A 122 -17.56 4.39 -2.53
CA ALA A 122 -17.03 3.55 -1.46
C ALA A 122 -15.51 3.71 -1.31
N CYS A 123 -14.76 3.77 -2.42
CA CYS A 123 -13.32 4.03 -2.40
C CYS A 123 -13.00 5.40 -1.78
N PHE A 124 -13.75 6.45 -2.13
CA PHE A 124 -13.59 7.77 -1.54
C PHE A 124 -13.87 7.75 -0.03
N ALA A 125 -14.95 7.10 0.40
CA ALA A 125 -15.29 6.98 1.81
C ALA A 125 -14.19 6.25 2.60
N LEU A 126 -13.70 5.12 2.07
CA LEU A 126 -12.61 4.35 2.69
C LEU A 126 -11.32 5.18 2.76
N MET A 127 -10.97 5.90 1.69
CA MET A 127 -9.80 6.78 1.69
C MET A 127 -9.90 7.84 2.78
N CYS A 128 -11.06 8.49 2.94
CA CYS A 128 -11.28 9.47 4.00
C CYS A 128 -11.17 8.84 5.39
N ILE A 129 -11.78 7.67 5.62
CA ILE A 129 -11.71 6.96 6.90
C ILE A 129 -10.25 6.61 7.22
N CYS A 130 -9.55 5.95 6.30
CA CYS A 130 -8.16 5.56 6.48
C CYS A 130 -7.23 6.77 6.68
N SER A 131 -7.55 7.92 6.10
CA SER A 131 -6.76 9.15 6.22
C SER A 131 -6.82 9.79 7.62
N VAL A 132 -7.87 9.52 8.39
CA VAL A 132 -8.08 10.08 9.74
C VAL A 132 -7.92 9.05 10.87
N SER A 133 -7.86 7.76 10.52
CA SER A 133 -7.64 6.69 11.49
C SER A 133 -6.28 6.82 12.16
N ASP A 134 -6.25 6.61 13.48
CA ASP A 134 -5.00 6.52 14.24
C ASP A 134 -4.21 5.28 13.79
N PRO A 135 -2.94 5.44 13.36
CA PRO A 135 -2.08 4.31 12.98
C PRO A 135 -1.68 3.41 14.16
N GLY A 136 -2.02 3.77 15.41
CA GLY A 136 -1.76 2.95 16.60
C GLY A 136 -0.33 3.07 17.13
N ILE A 137 0.29 4.26 16.97
CA ILE A 137 1.65 4.50 17.45
C ILE A 137 1.67 4.44 18.98
N VAL A 138 2.59 3.63 19.53
CA VAL A 138 2.81 3.56 20.98
C VAL A 138 3.46 4.85 21.45
N THR A 139 2.80 5.55 22.36
CA THR A 139 3.24 6.76 23.03
C THR A 139 3.36 6.49 24.53
N GLU A 140 4.14 7.29 25.26
CA GLU A 140 4.29 7.10 26.71
C GLU A 140 2.95 7.10 27.47
N GLY A 141 1.94 7.84 26.95
CA GLY A 141 0.61 7.91 27.54
C GLY A 141 -0.32 6.72 27.24
N ASN A 142 -0.07 5.97 26.17
CA ASN A 142 -0.86 4.77 25.83
C ASN A 142 -0.11 3.46 26.10
N ALA A 143 1.20 3.52 26.38
CA ALA A 143 2.05 2.35 26.56
C ALA A 143 1.56 1.43 27.67
N GLU A 144 1.19 1.97 28.84
CA GLU A 144 0.68 1.17 29.96
C GLU A 144 -0.60 0.45 29.57
N GLN A 145 -1.57 1.16 29.00
CA GLN A 145 -2.85 0.58 28.55
C GLN A 145 -2.68 -0.49 27.47
N LEU A 146 -1.79 -0.26 26.51
CA LEU A 146 -1.48 -1.24 25.46
C LEU A 146 -0.77 -2.46 26.03
N CYS A 147 0.19 -2.28 26.95
CA CYS A 147 0.84 -3.40 27.64
C CYS A 147 -0.17 -4.23 28.45
N GLU A 148 -1.17 -3.60 29.07
CA GLU A 148 -2.25 -4.31 29.75
C GLU A 148 -3.16 -5.09 28.81
N LEU A 149 -3.51 -4.49 27.67
CA LEU A 149 -4.38 -5.09 26.64
C LEU A 149 -3.70 -6.29 25.96
N TYR A 150 -2.37 -6.22 25.77
CA TYR A 150 -1.56 -7.23 25.09
C TYR A 150 -0.69 -8.08 26.05
N LYS A 151 -1.11 -8.24 27.33
CA LYS A 151 -0.42 -9.04 28.37
C LYS A 151 -0.01 -10.47 27.93
N TYR A 152 -0.60 -11.02 26.87
CA TYR A 152 -0.29 -12.36 26.34
C TYR A 152 0.99 -12.45 25.49
N GLY A 153 1.64 -11.33 25.15
CA GLY A 153 2.87 -11.30 24.32
C GLY A 153 4.19 -11.31 25.09
N GLN A 154 4.16 -11.26 26.43
CA GLN A 154 5.36 -11.20 27.29
C GLN A 154 5.84 -12.57 27.78
N ASP A 155 5.01 -13.62 27.68
CA ASP A 155 5.40 -15.00 28.00
C ASP A 155 5.95 -15.67 26.73
N GLY A 156 7.28 -15.67 26.59
CA GLY A 156 8.00 -16.20 25.43
C GLY A 156 7.65 -17.64 25.04
N GLN A 157 6.65 -17.79 24.17
CA GLN A 157 6.43 -18.97 23.34
C GLN A 157 6.53 -18.51 21.87
N VAL A 158 7.77 -18.26 21.45
CA VAL A 158 8.20 -18.28 20.04
C VAL A 158 9.12 -19.48 19.87
#